data_AF-A0A7V9N5Y4-F1
#
_entry.id   AF-A0A7V9N5Y4-F1
#
_cell.length_a   1.000
_cell.length_b   1.000
_cell.length_c   1.000
_cell.angle_alpha   90.00
_cell.angle_beta   90.00
_cell.angle_gamma   90.00
#
_symmetry.space_group_name_H-M   'P 1'
#
loop_
_entity.id
_entity.type
_entity.pdbx_description
1 polymer ?
#
loop_
_entity_poly.entity_id
_entity_poly.type
_entity_poly.pdbx_seq_one_letter_code
_entity_poly.pdbx_strand_id
1 'polypeptide(L)'
;MTVSGPRRLVDNVAEVVLPVDIGERTDDFTVDFIPEAVDAAGQPIPEIAILPSRVTTTVEVDQRGRSVPILVQTVGNPAQGYESVGSVANPATVLLDGPDEQLADILSVVTAPVDIDGATETVSIRTGLQGLPGGVRVVNPADGQVVAVVQIRPRGVTQLLSDLPVRLVGVPEGFSASIEPDALGVVVFASEDTMAGLSGNEISVSVSAEGLGAGRHQIRPSVTVPPEVQWLRTDPEVVVVTLERALPNPPATAPTPRGAAAATPGRR
;
A
#
# COMPACT_ATOMS: atom_id res chain seq x y z
N MET A 1 44.52 30.53 -17.18
CA MET A 1 44.67 31.63 -16.19
C MET A 1 45.84 32.49 -16.64
N THR A 2 45.75 33.80 -16.48
CA THR A 2 46.85 34.71 -16.86
C THR A 2 47.49 35.25 -15.60
N VAL A 3 48.82 35.22 -15.53
CA VAL A 3 49.61 35.64 -14.38
C VAL A 3 50.43 36.86 -14.79
N SER A 4 50.37 37.93 -14.01
CA SER A 4 51.04 39.21 -14.33
C SER A 4 51.74 39.79 -13.11
N GLY A 5 52.93 40.35 -13.30
CA GLY A 5 53.74 40.92 -12.23
C GLY A 5 55.15 41.26 -12.68
N PRO A 6 56.04 41.64 -11.75
CA PRO A 6 57.46 41.85 -12.04
C PRO A 6 58.06 40.61 -12.68
N ARG A 7 58.79 40.76 -13.80
CA ARG A 7 59.33 39.65 -14.59
C ARG A 7 60.08 38.62 -13.73
N ARG A 8 60.88 39.09 -12.78
CA ARG A 8 61.63 38.25 -11.82
C ARG A 8 60.74 37.35 -10.96
N LEU A 9 59.54 37.81 -10.61
CA LEU A 9 58.60 37.06 -9.76
C LEU A 9 57.72 36.14 -10.59
N VAL A 10 57.31 36.57 -11.79
CA VAL A 10 56.58 35.73 -12.74
C VAL A 10 57.41 34.53 -13.18
N ASP A 11 58.71 34.74 -13.42
CA ASP A 11 59.65 33.65 -13.76
C ASP A 11 59.85 32.66 -12.59
N ASN A 12 59.49 33.04 -11.36
CA ASN A 12 59.58 32.19 -10.16
C ASN A 12 58.27 31.46 -9.83
N VAL A 13 57.17 31.72 -10.55
CA VAL A 13 55.90 31.01 -10.33
C VAL A 13 56.03 29.58 -10.84
N ALA A 14 55.86 28.62 -9.94
CA ALA A 14 55.80 27.21 -10.31
C ALA A 14 54.36 26.78 -10.61
N GLU A 15 53.40 27.21 -9.78
CA GLU A 15 52.01 26.79 -9.88
C GLU A 15 51.04 27.87 -9.38
N VAL A 16 49.78 27.80 -9.81
CA VAL A 16 48.67 28.58 -9.25
C VAL A 16 47.72 27.60 -8.56
N VAL A 17 47.57 27.74 -7.25
CA VAL A 17 46.76 26.86 -6.41
C VAL A 17 45.49 27.58 -5.95
N LEU A 18 44.45 26.79 -5.69
CA LEU A 18 43.18 27.26 -5.14
C LEU A 18 43.06 26.70 -3.73
N PRO A 19 43.34 27.49 -2.67
CA PRO A 19 43.20 27.00 -1.31
C PRO A 19 41.72 26.71 -1.00
N VAL A 20 41.42 25.47 -0.65
CA VAL A 20 40.07 25.03 -0.27
C VAL A 20 40.04 24.71 1.23
N ASP A 21 39.20 25.40 1.98
CA ASP A 21 38.83 25.01 3.34
C ASP A 21 37.49 24.26 3.31
N ILE A 22 37.55 22.97 3.64
CA ILE A 22 36.41 22.05 3.59
C ILE A 22 35.60 22.11 4.89
N GLY A 23 36.19 22.60 6.00
CA GLY A 23 35.53 22.65 7.32
C GLY A 23 34.84 21.32 7.69
N GLU A 24 33.58 21.41 8.12
CA GLU A 24 32.69 20.26 8.43
C GLU A 24 31.69 19.93 7.30
N ARG A 25 31.93 20.41 6.08
CA ARG A 25 30.98 20.19 4.96
C ARG A 25 31.08 18.77 4.44
N THR A 26 29.93 18.11 4.29
CA THR A 26 29.82 16.73 3.79
C THR A 26 29.27 16.60 2.38
N ASP A 27 28.56 17.61 1.86
CA ASP A 27 27.97 17.60 0.52
C ASP A 27 28.84 18.34 -0.51
N ASP A 28 28.64 18.04 -1.80
CA ASP A 28 29.27 18.77 -2.89
C ASP A 28 28.90 20.26 -2.84
N PHE A 29 29.88 21.12 -3.07
CA PHE A 29 29.65 22.56 -3.01
C PHE A 29 30.37 23.30 -4.13
N THR A 30 29.71 24.35 -4.62
CA THR A 30 30.27 25.28 -5.59
C THR A 30 30.62 26.57 -4.87
N VAL A 31 31.91 26.92 -4.87
CA VAL A 31 32.43 28.11 -4.17
C VAL A 31 33.36 28.89 -5.09
N ASP A 32 33.38 30.22 -4.89
CA ASP A 32 34.34 31.12 -5.51
C ASP A 32 35.64 31.11 -4.72
N PHE A 33 36.72 30.64 -5.34
CA PHE A 33 38.05 30.63 -4.74
C PHE A 33 38.89 31.80 -5.27
N ILE A 34 39.78 32.30 -4.41
CA ILE A 34 40.80 33.28 -4.76
C ILE A 34 42.08 32.48 -5.08
N PRO A 35 42.53 32.43 -6.34
CA PRO A 35 43.74 31.69 -6.70
C PRO A 35 44.98 32.40 -6.14
N GLU A 36 45.95 31.61 -5.69
CA GLU A 36 47.24 32.08 -5.17
C GLU A 36 48.39 31.52 -6.03
N ALA A 37 49.36 32.37 -6.38
CA ALA A 37 50.56 31.95 -7.09
C ALA A 37 51.60 31.47 -6.07
N VAL A 38 52.17 30.29 -6.28
CA VAL A 38 53.21 29.71 -5.41
C VAL A 38 54.51 29.51 -6.16
N ASP A 39 55.63 29.64 -5.44
CA ASP A 39 56.96 29.32 -5.95
C ASP A 39 57.25 27.80 -5.94
N ALA A 40 58.44 27.40 -6.39
CA ALA A 40 58.86 25.99 -6.39
C ALA A 40 58.95 25.35 -4.99
N ALA A 41 58.94 26.14 -3.92
CA ALA A 41 58.91 25.69 -2.53
C ALA A 41 57.48 25.71 -1.94
N GLY A 42 56.46 26.01 -2.74
CA GLY A 42 55.07 26.11 -2.31
C GLY A 42 54.76 27.36 -1.50
N GLN A 43 55.64 28.38 -1.52
CA GLN A 43 55.41 29.63 -0.79
C GLN A 43 54.60 30.62 -1.65
N PRO A 44 53.60 31.29 -1.06
CA PRO A 44 52.77 32.23 -1.80
C PRO A 44 53.55 33.48 -2.20
N ILE A 45 53.34 33.94 -3.44
CA ILE A 45 53.93 35.16 -4.00
C ILE A 45 52.80 36.22 -4.16
N PRO A 46 52.54 37.05 -3.15
CA PRO A 46 51.39 37.96 -3.14
C PRO A 46 51.49 39.12 -4.15
N GLU A 47 52.69 39.40 -4.67
CA GLU A 47 52.97 40.52 -5.58
C GLU A 47 52.57 40.24 -7.04
N ILE A 48 51.88 39.13 -7.28
CA ILE A 48 51.47 38.65 -8.60
C ILE A 48 49.96 38.76 -8.74
N ALA A 49 49.52 39.41 -9.81
CA ALA A 49 48.11 39.51 -10.17
C ALA A 49 47.70 38.34 -11.08
N ILE A 50 46.72 37.56 -10.62
CA ILE A 50 46.11 36.44 -11.35
C ILE A 50 44.76 36.89 -11.91
N LEU A 51 44.53 36.60 -13.20
CA LEU A 51 43.26 36.86 -13.87
C LEU A 51 42.66 35.54 -14.42
N PRO A 52 41.41 35.19 -14.09
CA PRO A 52 40.46 35.94 -13.25
C PRO A 52 40.85 35.92 -11.75
N SER A 53 40.50 36.99 -11.02
CA SER A 53 40.77 37.10 -9.57
C SER A 53 39.86 36.20 -8.72
N ARG A 54 38.87 35.57 -9.34
CA ARG A 54 37.97 34.58 -8.74
C ARG A 54 37.72 33.45 -9.72
N VAL A 55 37.72 32.23 -9.20
CA VAL A 55 37.41 31.02 -9.96
C VAL A 55 36.31 30.29 -9.23
N THR A 56 35.16 30.15 -9.88
CA THR A 56 34.08 29.31 -9.39
C THR A 56 34.39 27.88 -9.78
N THR A 57 34.56 26.98 -8.80
CA THR A 57 34.67 25.55 -9.07
C THR A 57 33.77 24.76 -8.14
N THR A 58 33.28 23.64 -8.63
CA THR A 58 32.60 22.64 -7.81
C THR A 58 33.66 21.73 -7.20
N VAL A 59 33.61 21.58 -5.89
CA VAL A 59 34.41 20.61 -5.15
C VAL A 59 33.51 19.42 -4.90
N GLU A 60 33.86 18.29 -5.52
CA GLU A 60 33.21 17.00 -5.27
C GLU A 60 33.80 16.44 -3.97
N VAL A 61 32.95 16.27 -2.95
CA VAL A 61 33.34 15.70 -1.67
C VAL A 61 33.03 14.22 -1.73
N ASP A 62 34.05 13.40 -2.00
CA ASP A 62 33.92 11.95 -2.00
C ASP A 62 33.63 11.46 -0.57
N GLN A 63 32.34 11.25 -0.27
CA GLN A 63 31.90 10.71 1.01
C GLN A 63 32.35 9.25 1.09
N ARG A 64 33.50 9.01 1.71
CA ARG A 64 33.88 7.65 2.12
C ARG A 64 32.85 7.18 3.13
N GLY A 65 32.01 6.25 2.70
CA GLY A 65 30.95 5.74 3.54
C GLY A 65 30.18 4.62 2.86
N ARG A 66 29.48 3.83 3.67
CA ARG A 66 28.64 2.74 3.19
C ARG A 66 27.18 3.12 3.36
N SER A 67 26.44 3.13 2.25
CA SER A 67 24.99 3.27 2.28
C SER A 67 24.35 1.91 2.54
N VAL A 68 23.50 1.83 3.56
CA VAL A 68 22.82 0.59 3.98
C VAL A 68 21.34 0.83 4.23
N PRO A 69 20.47 -0.16 4.00
CA PRO A 69 19.04 -0.05 4.26
C PRO A 69 18.74 0.04 5.76
N ILE A 70 17.66 0.75 6.08
CA ILE A 70 17.13 0.86 7.44
C ILE A 70 15.97 -0.11 7.63
N LEU A 71 16.01 -0.91 8.69
CA LEU A 71 14.95 -1.81 9.13
C LEU A 71 14.24 -1.22 10.34
N VAL A 72 12.93 -1.04 10.24
CA VAL A 72 12.12 -0.56 11.36
C VAL A 72 11.91 -1.72 12.34
N GLN A 73 12.29 -1.51 13.61
CA GLN A 73 11.93 -2.44 14.68
C GLN A 73 10.62 -2.00 15.34
N THR A 74 9.71 -2.95 15.52
CA THR A 74 8.43 -2.73 16.21
C THR A 74 8.37 -3.53 17.51
N VAL A 75 7.61 -3.02 18.47
CA VAL A 75 7.36 -3.62 19.79
C VAL A 75 5.88 -3.48 20.12
N GLY A 76 5.31 -4.49 20.79
CA GLY A 76 3.87 -4.55 21.07
C GLY A 76 3.08 -5.22 19.94
N ASN A 77 1.75 -5.29 20.12
CA ASN A 77 0.84 -5.80 19.09
C ASN A 77 -0.25 -4.78 18.77
N PRO A 78 -0.67 -4.63 17.50
CA PRO A 78 -1.84 -3.83 17.16
C PRO A 78 -3.07 -4.24 17.97
N ALA A 79 -4.07 -3.35 18.04
CA ALA A 79 -5.33 -3.65 18.71
C ALA A 79 -5.98 -4.94 18.16
N GLN A 80 -6.83 -5.59 18.96
CA GLN A 80 -7.59 -6.75 18.50
C GLN A 80 -8.38 -6.39 17.23
N GLY A 81 -8.36 -7.27 16.23
CA GLY A 81 -8.99 -7.02 14.93
C GLY A 81 -8.13 -6.20 13.96
N TYR A 82 -6.89 -5.85 14.31
CA TYR A 82 -5.93 -5.14 13.45
C TYR A 82 -4.66 -5.95 13.19
N GLU A 83 -3.98 -5.66 12.08
CA GLU A 83 -2.70 -6.26 11.71
C GLU A 83 -1.71 -5.21 11.19
N SER A 84 -0.41 -5.43 11.43
CA SER A 84 0.66 -4.66 10.81
C SER A 84 1.00 -5.24 9.43
N VAL A 85 0.82 -4.47 8.37
CA VAL A 85 1.08 -4.91 6.99
C VAL A 85 2.56 -4.83 6.65
N GLY A 86 3.24 -3.84 7.20
CA GLY A 86 4.64 -3.58 6.94
C GLY A 86 5.09 -2.27 7.55
N SER A 87 6.39 -2.03 7.48
CA SER A 87 7.04 -0.86 8.05
C SER A 87 8.09 -0.31 7.10
N VAL A 88 8.16 1.01 6.98
CA VAL A 88 9.13 1.71 6.14
C VAL A 88 9.77 2.85 6.92
N ALA A 89 11.05 3.10 6.66
CA ALA A 89 11.74 4.28 7.17
C ALA A 89 11.87 5.33 6.06
N ASN A 90 11.80 6.60 6.45
CA ASN A 90 12.10 7.73 5.58
C ASN A 90 13.18 8.61 6.24
N PRO A 91 14.40 8.68 5.67
CA PRO A 91 14.87 7.99 4.47
C PRO A 91 14.94 6.46 4.63
N ALA A 92 14.91 5.72 3.51
CA ALA A 92 14.94 4.25 3.52
C ALA A 92 16.36 3.67 3.68
N THR A 93 17.37 4.50 3.42
CA THR A 93 18.79 4.17 3.55
C THR A 93 19.50 5.21 4.40
N VAL A 94 20.56 4.79 5.07
CA VAL A 94 21.45 5.66 5.85
C VAL A 94 22.86 5.56 5.30
N LEU A 95 23.56 6.68 5.23
CA LEU A 95 24.99 6.71 4.94
C LEU A 95 25.80 6.66 6.23
N LEU A 96 26.70 5.68 6.32
CA LEU A 96 27.55 5.45 7.46
C LEU A 96 29.01 5.75 7.11
N ASP A 97 29.73 6.34 8.06
CA ASP A 97 31.17 6.57 8.01
C ASP A 97 31.87 5.90 9.20
N GLY A 98 33.07 5.38 9.00
CA GLY A 98 33.80 4.60 9.97
C GLY A 98 34.89 3.71 9.34
N PRO A 99 35.56 2.86 10.14
CA PRO A 99 36.59 1.95 9.63
C PRO A 99 36.03 0.98 8.58
N ASP A 100 36.74 0.79 7.47
CA ASP A 100 36.32 -0.08 6.36
C ASP A 100 35.93 -1.49 6.81
N GLU A 101 36.68 -2.06 7.76
CA GLU A 101 36.42 -3.38 8.34
C GLU A 101 35.06 -3.44 9.07
N GLN A 102 34.70 -2.38 9.80
CA GLN A 102 33.42 -2.29 10.51
C GLN A 102 32.27 -2.03 9.54
N LEU A 103 32.48 -1.16 8.55
CA LEU A 103 31.48 -0.88 7.52
C LEU A 103 31.22 -2.12 6.65
N ALA A 104 32.24 -2.95 6.39
CA ALA A 104 32.14 -4.18 5.59
C ALA A 104 31.12 -5.19 6.16
N ASP A 105 30.96 -5.22 7.48
CA ASP A 105 30.07 -6.17 8.17
C ASP A 105 28.62 -5.66 8.32
N ILE A 106 28.36 -4.38 8.08
CA ILE A 106 27.03 -3.79 8.22
C ILE A 106 26.20 -4.04 6.96
N LEU A 107 25.20 -4.93 7.08
CA LEU A 107 24.22 -5.19 6.02
C LEU A 107 23.00 -4.27 6.09
N SER A 108 22.61 -3.88 7.30
CA SER A 108 21.44 -3.04 7.56
C SER A 108 21.55 -2.40 8.94
N VAL A 109 20.87 -1.27 9.13
CA VAL A 109 20.75 -0.61 10.44
C VAL A 109 19.32 -0.71 10.93
N VAL A 110 19.13 -0.86 12.23
CA VAL A 110 17.80 -0.94 12.83
C VAL A 110 17.42 0.38 13.48
N THR A 111 16.14 0.73 13.46
CA THR A 111 15.63 1.86 14.25
C THR A 111 15.55 1.52 15.72
N ALA A 112 15.42 2.53 16.59
CA ALA A 112 14.93 2.28 17.93
C ALA A 112 13.50 1.68 17.85
N PRO A 113 13.12 0.81 18.80
CA PRO A 113 11.83 0.12 18.76
C PRO A 113 10.66 1.09 18.73
N VAL A 114 9.76 0.91 17.76
CA VAL A 114 8.51 1.66 17.60
C VAL A 114 7.38 0.90 18.28
N ASP A 115 6.77 1.52 19.28
CA ASP A 115 5.62 0.96 19.98
C ASP A 115 4.37 1.03 19.11
N ILE A 116 3.75 -0.12 18.89
CA ILE A 116 2.50 -0.30 18.14
C ILE A 116 1.40 -0.94 19.00
N ASP A 117 1.60 -1.02 20.32
CA ASP A 117 0.67 -1.67 21.22
C ASP A 117 -0.71 -0.98 21.22
N GLY A 118 -1.76 -1.74 20.91
CA GLY A 118 -3.13 -1.23 20.85
C GLY A 118 -3.39 -0.25 19.70
N ALA A 119 -2.49 -0.12 18.74
CA ALA A 119 -2.68 0.79 17.61
C ALA A 119 -3.74 0.27 16.63
N THR A 120 -4.65 1.15 16.21
CA THR A 120 -5.72 0.91 15.23
C THR A 120 -5.48 1.63 13.90
N GLU A 121 -4.48 2.51 13.84
CA GLU A 121 -4.16 3.33 12.68
C GLU A 121 -2.65 3.31 12.42
N THR A 122 -2.25 3.78 11.24
CA THR A 122 -0.83 3.86 10.88
C THR A 122 -0.06 4.71 11.88
N VAL A 123 1.02 4.14 12.43
CA VAL A 123 1.90 4.82 13.38
C VAL A 123 3.04 5.46 12.62
N SER A 124 3.26 6.76 12.81
CA SER A 124 4.37 7.51 12.22
C SER A 124 5.12 8.23 13.33
N ILE A 125 6.38 7.85 13.54
CA ILE A 125 7.21 8.40 14.61
C ILE A 125 8.63 8.70 14.13
N ARG A 126 9.19 9.80 14.62
CA ARG A 126 10.60 10.12 14.42
C ARG A 126 11.42 9.38 15.47
N THR A 127 12.33 8.53 15.00
CA THR A 127 13.13 7.64 15.84
C THR A 127 14.60 7.67 15.42
N GLY A 128 15.49 7.34 16.36
CA GLY A 128 16.92 7.22 16.09
C GLY A 128 17.29 5.84 15.55
N LEU A 129 18.52 5.70 15.10
CA LEU A 129 19.11 4.41 14.72
C LEU A 129 19.83 3.76 15.90
N GLN A 130 19.81 2.42 15.96
CA GLN A 130 20.48 1.63 17.01
C GLN A 130 21.28 0.47 16.40
N GLY A 131 22.14 -0.14 17.22
CA GLY A 131 22.92 -1.31 16.82
C GLY A 131 24.16 -1.00 15.97
N LEU A 132 24.65 0.24 15.98
CA LEU A 132 25.88 0.62 15.30
C LEU A 132 27.11 0.20 16.11
N PRO A 133 28.13 -0.43 15.50
CA PRO A 133 29.37 -0.76 16.18
C PRO A 133 30.19 0.50 16.52
N GLY A 134 31.10 0.37 17.49
CA GLY A 134 31.96 1.48 17.92
C GLY A 134 32.83 2.01 16.77
N GLY A 135 32.88 3.34 16.64
CA GLY A 135 33.64 4.01 15.57
C GLY A 135 32.87 4.22 14.27
N VAL A 136 31.61 3.76 14.17
CA VAL A 136 30.72 4.07 13.06
C VAL A 136 29.78 5.20 13.44
N ARG A 137 29.64 6.19 12.55
CA ARG A 137 28.74 7.34 12.70
C ARG A 137 27.81 7.47 11.51
N VAL A 138 26.66 8.06 11.74
CA VAL A 138 25.69 8.40 10.69
C VAL A 138 26.08 9.75 10.10
N VAL A 139 26.23 9.79 8.77
CA VAL A 139 26.51 11.02 8.01
C VAL A 139 25.23 11.60 7.44
N ASN A 140 24.36 10.74 6.91
CA ASN A 140 23.10 11.15 6.32
C ASN A 140 21.98 10.16 6.71
N PRO A 141 20.92 10.61 7.41
CA PRO A 141 20.61 12.00 7.75
C PRO A 141 21.50 12.55 8.89
N ALA A 142 21.90 13.82 8.80
CA ALA A 142 22.88 14.44 9.71
C ALA A 142 22.44 14.49 11.18
N ASP A 143 21.13 14.43 11.43
CA ASP A 143 20.55 14.35 12.77
C ASP A 143 20.47 12.91 13.32
N GLY A 144 20.81 11.90 12.50
CA GLY A 144 20.68 10.48 12.83
C GLY A 144 19.23 10.03 13.09
N GLN A 145 18.24 10.82 12.69
CA GLN A 145 16.82 10.55 12.92
C GLN A 145 16.10 10.20 11.62
N VAL A 146 15.23 9.22 11.71
CA VAL A 146 14.42 8.75 10.57
C VAL A 146 12.95 8.71 10.98
N VAL A 147 12.06 8.94 10.03
CA VAL A 147 10.63 8.78 10.25
C VAL A 147 10.27 7.32 9.96
N ALA A 148 9.98 6.56 11.01
CA ALA A 148 9.48 5.21 10.89
C ALA A 148 7.95 5.25 10.75
N VAL A 149 7.45 4.64 9.68
CA VAL A 149 6.02 4.52 9.38
C VAL A 149 5.65 3.04 9.41
N VAL A 150 4.81 2.65 10.37
CA VAL A 150 4.28 1.30 10.49
C VAL A 150 2.81 1.31 10.05
N GLN A 151 2.54 0.62 8.95
CA GLN A 151 1.19 0.55 8.37
C GLN A 151 0.36 -0.48 9.14
N ILE A 152 -0.72 0.00 9.74
CA ILE A 152 -1.68 -0.82 10.48
C ILE A 152 -3.03 -0.71 9.77
N ARG A 153 -3.69 -1.85 9.60
CA ARG A 153 -5.02 -1.94 8.99
C ARG A 153 -5.91 -2.93 9.75
N PRO A 154 -7.23 -2.85 9.58
CA PRO A 154 -8.12 -3.90 10.05
C PRO A 154 -7.71 -5.26 9.46
N ARG A 155 -7.63 -6.26 10.31
CA ARG A 155 -7.36 -7.64 9.94
C ARG A 155 -8.51 -8.15 9.12
N GLY A 156 -8.23 -8.39 7.84
CA GLY A 156 -9.20 -8.97 6.94
C GLY A 156 -9.30 -10.48 7.14
N VAL A 157 -10.51 -11.01 7.14
CA VAL A 157 -10.80 -12.44 7.21
C VAL A 157 -11.54 -12.84 5.93
N THR A 158 -11.13 -13.96 5.34
CA THR A 158 -11.88 -14.60 4.28
C THR A 158 -12.80 -15.65 4.88
N GLN A 159 -14.10 -15.53 4.63
CA GLN A 159 -15.11 -16.48 5.10
C GLN A 159 -15.94 -17.02 3.95
N LEU A 160 -16.22 -18.32 3.98
CA LEU A 160 -17.20 -18.97 3.12
C LEU A 160 -18.56 -18.91 3.82
N LEU A 161 -19.50 -18.19 3.22
CA LEU A 161 -20.89 -18.16 3.62
C LEU A 161 -21.63 -19.22 2.81
N SER A 162 -21.98 -20.32 3.47
CA SER A 162 -22.77 -21.40 2.87
C SER A 162 -24.26 -21.11 3.04
N ASP A 163 -25.09 -21.79 2.24
CA ASP A 163 -26.55 -21.76 2.36
C ASP A 163 -27.21 -20.39 2.05
N LEU A 164 -26.60 -19.60 1.16
CA LEU A 164 -27.21 -18.34 0.73
C LEU A 164 -28.33 -18.61 -0.30
N PRO A 165 -29.58 -18.19 -0.03
CA PRO A 165 -30.71 -18.46 -0.91
C PRO A 165 -30.61 -17.63 -2.19
N VAL A 166 -30.81 -18.29 -3.33
CA VAL A 166 -30.76 -17.63 -4.65
C VAL A 166 -32.12 -17.06 -5.02
N ARG A 167 -32.20 -15.75 -5.24
CA ARG A 167 -33.41 -15.08 -5.72
C ARG A 167 -33.42 -15.04 -7.24
N LEU A 168 -34.43 -15.63 -7.84
CA LEU A 168 -34.66 -15.53 -9.27
C LEU A 168 -35.43 -14.24 -9.59
N VAL A 169 -34.92 -13.44 -10.53
CA VAL A 169 -35.49 -12.15 -10.93
C VAL A 169 -35.79 -12.17 -12.43
N GLY A 170 -36.89 -11.53 -12.85
CA GLY A 170 -37.22 -11.38 -14.28
C GLY A 170 -37.81 -12.63 -14.94
N VAL A 171 -38.61 -13.43 -14.23
CA VAL A 171 -39.31 -14.58 -14.83
C VAL A 171 -40.38 -14.10 -15.81
N PRO A 172 -40.38 -14.55 -17.08
CA PRO A 172 -41.43 -14.20 -18.03
C PRO A 172 -42.81 -14.73 -17.60
N GLU A 173 -43.88 -13.96 -17.85
CA GLU A 173 -45.25 -14.39 -17.55
C GLU A 173 -45.61 -15.70 -18.28
N GLY A 174 -46.25 -16.63 -17.59
CA GLY A 174 -46.62 -17.95 -18.14
C GLY A 174 -45.50 -19.00 -18.10
N PHE A 175 -44.37 -18.71 -17.43
CA PHE A 175 -43.31 -19.68 -17.18
C PHE A 175 -43.17 -19.98 -15.68
N SER A 176 -42.95 -21.25 -15.35
CA SER A 176 -42.47 -21.69 -14.05
C SER A 176 -40.96 -21.90 -14.15
N ALA A 177 -40.21 -21.21 -13.32
CA ALA A 177 -38.76 -21.35 -13.25
C ALA A 177 -38.36 -22.10 -11.98
N SER A 178 -37.53 -23.14 -12.14
CA SER A 178 -36.85 -23.82 -11.03
C SER A 178 -35.36 -23.54 -11.12
N ILE A 179 -34.70 -23.41 -9.97
CA ILE A 179 -33.29 -23.14 -9.86
C ILE A 179 -32.60 -24.29 -9.13
N GLU A 180 -31.47 -24.75 -9.64
CA GLU A 180 -30.70 -25.82 -9.02
C GLU A 180 -29.20 -25.54 -9.15
N PRO A 181 -28.45 -25.50 -8.03
CA PRO A 181 -28.92 -25.53 -6.63
C PRO A 181 -29.62 -24.23 -6.20
N ASP A 182 -30.51 -24.31 -5.20
CA ASP A 182 -31.23 -23.18 -4.60
C ASP A 182 -30.43 -22.44 -3.50
N ALA A 183 -29.32 -23.05 -3.08
CA ALA A 183 -28.36 -22.50 -2.14
C ALA A 183 -26.95 -22.46 -2.77
N LEU A 184 -26.23 -21.36 -2.56
CA LEU A 184 -24.84 -21.20 -3.00
C LEU A 184 -23.91 -20.83 -1.84
N GLY A 185 -22.65 -21.22 -1.98
CA GLY A 185 -21.55 -20.69 -1.20
C GLY A 185 -21.01 -19.39 -1.79
N VAL A 186 -20.82 -18.36 -0.97
CA VAL A 186 -20.16 -17.12 -1.38
C VAL A 186 -18.93 -16.91 -0.50
N VAL A 187 -17.77 -16.74 -1.14
CA VAL A 187 -16.52 -16.39 -0.45
C VAL A 187 -16.39 -14.87 -0.45
N VAL A 188 -16.38 -14.32 0.75
CA VAL A 188 -16.24 -12.88 0.99
C VAL A 188 -15.00 -12.58 1.81
N PHE A 189 -14.45 -11.39 1.60
CA PHE A 189 -13.37 -10.83 2.40
C PHE A 189 -13.85 -9.52 3.03
N ALA A 190 -13.76 -9.43 4.35
CA ALA A 190 -14.10 -8.24 5.11
C ALA A 190 -13.21 -8.17 6.35
N SER A 191 -13.19 -7.03 7.06
CA SER A 191 -12.56 -6.97 8.38
C SER A 191 -13.24 -7.93 9.35
N GLU A 192 -12.52 -8.39 10.37
CA GLU A 192 -13.08 -9.25 11.43
C GLU A 192 -14.32 -8.61 12.09
N ASP A 193 -14.29 -7.30 12.33
CA ASP A 193 -15.41 -6.54 12.90
C ASP A 193 -16.63 -6.52 11.98
N THR A 194 -16.42 -6.26 10.68
CA THR A 194 -17.50 -6.30 9.69
C THR A 194 -18.05 -7.72 9.57
N MET A 195 -17.19 -8.74 9.57
CA MET A 195 -17.62 -10.14 9.49
C MET A 195 -18.48 -10.57 10.69
N ALA A 196 -18.13 -10.12 11.90
CA ALA A 196 -18.92 -10.39 13.10
C ALA A 196 -20.28 -9.67 13.09
N GLY A 197 -20.37 -8.50 12.45
CA GLY A 197 -21.60 -7.71 12.29
C GLY A 197 -22.47 -8.11 11.10
N LEU A 198 -21.92 -8.80 10.09
CA LEU A 198 -22.63 -9.19 8.89
C LEU A 198 -23.76 -10.17 9.21
N SER A 199 -24.99 -9.73 8.96
CA SER A 199 -26.17 -10.58 9.01
C SER A 199 -26.43 -11.15 7.63
N GLY A 200 -26.76 -12.44 7.51
CA GLY A 200 -26.99 -13.13 6.22
C GLY A 200 -28.06 -12.52 5.29
N ASN A 201 -28.77 -11.49 5.75
CA ASN A 201 -29.75 -10.73 4.96
C ASN A 201 -29.13 -9.58 4.13
N GLU A 202 -27.92 -9.14 4.44
CA GLU A 202 -27.25 -8.04 3.73
C GLU A 202 -26.62 -8.50 2.42
N ILE A 203 -26.39 -9.80 2.30
CA ILE A 203 -25.84 -10.45 1.11
C ILE A 203 -26.99 -11.09 0.36
N SER A 204 -27.26 -10.60 -0.84
CA SER A 204 -28.31 -11.15 -1.69
C SER A 204 -27.72 -11.71 -2.98
N VAL A 205 -28.04 -12.96 -3.25
CA VAL A 205 -27.67 -13.63 -4.50
C VAL A 205 -28.87 -13.56 -5.42
N SER A 206 -28.67 -13.02 -6.63
CA SER A 206 -29.71 -12.89 -7.63
C SER A 206 -29.30 -13.55 -8.95
N VAL A 207 -30.25 -14.19 -9.61
CA VAL A 207 -30.10 -14.75 -10.95
C VAL A 207 -31.18 -14.17 -11.85
N SER A 208 -30.79 -13.50 -12.93
CA SER A 208 -31.74 -12.96 -13.91
C SER A 208 -32.14 -14.03 -14.92
N ALA A 209 -33.45 -14.24 -15.07
CA ALA A 209 -34.07 -15.10 -16.08
C ALA A 209 -34.73 -14.29 -17.22
N GLU A 210 -34.46 -12.98 -17.28
CA GLU A 210 -35.08 -12.07 -18.24
C GLU A 210 -34.70 -12.45 -19.69
N GLY A 211 -35.71 -12.55 -20.56
CA GLY A 211 -35.49 -12.86 -21.98
C GLY A 211 -35.17 -14.33 -22.30
N LEU A 212 -35.21 -15.22 -21.30
CA LEU A 212 -34.96 -16.65 -21.52
C LEU A 212 -36.21 -17.40 -22.01
N GLY A 213 -36.01 -18.29 -22.98
CA GLY A 213 -37.05 -19.20 -23.47
C GLY A 213 -37.14 -20.49 -22.64
N ALA A 214 -38.13 -21.34 -22.95
CA ALA A 214 -38.26 -22.66 -22.34
C ALA A 214 -36.97 -23.49 -22.53
N GLY A 215 -36.52 -24.15 -21.47
CA GLY A 215 -35.32 -24.98 -21.49
C GLY A 215 -34.42 -24.79 -20.28
N ARG A 216 -33.29 -25.51 -20.30
CA ARG A 216 -32.27 -25.49 -19.26
C ARG A 216 -31.18 -24.48 -19.64
N HIS A 217 -31.01 -23.45 -18.82
CA HIS A 217 -30.03 -22.38 -19.03
C HIS A 217 -29.00 -22.38 -17.91
N GLN A 218 -27.73 -22.16 -18.26
CA GLN A 218 -26.62 -22.05 -17.33
C GLN A 218 -26.28 -20.57 -17.14
N ILE A 219 -26.49 -20.03 -15.94
CA ILE A 219 -26.36 -18.60 -15.65
C ILE A 219 -25.39 -18.41 -14.50
N ARG A 220 -24.56 -17.36 -14.60
CA ARG A 220 -23.70 -16.93 -13.50
C ARG A 220 -24.53 -16.10 -12.52
N PRO A 221 -24.55 -16.46 -11.23
CA PRO A 221 -25.25 -15.70 -10.21
C PRO A 221 -24.56 -14.35 -9.98
N SER A 222 -25.34 -13.31 -9.76
CA SER A 222 -24.86 -11.98 -9.36
C SER A 222 -25.05 -11.82 -7.87
N VAL A 223 -23.97 -11.55 -7.14
CA VAL A 223 -24.00 -11.32 -5.70
C VAL A 223 -23.96 -9.82 -5.42
N THR A 224 -24.92 -9.34 -4.64
CA THR A 224 -24.92 -7.98 -4.09
C THR A 224 -24.39 -8.05 -2.66
N VAL A 225 -23.28 -7.36 -2.40
CA VAL A 225 -22.63 -7.24 -1.09
C VAL A 225 -22.57 -5.77 -0.66
N PRO A 226 -22.53 -5.47 0.65
CA PRO A 226 -22.34 -4.11 1.15
C PRO A 226 -20.93 -3.57 0.81
N PRO A 227 -20.72 -2.24 0.79
CA PRO A 227 -19.46 -1.62 0.35
C PRO A 227 -18.25 -1.98 1.22
N GLU A 228 -18.47 -2.39 2.46
CA GLU A 228 -17.43 -2.83 3.40
C GLU A 228 -16.96 -4.28 3.16
N VAL A 229 -17.61 -5.01 2.23
CA VAL A 229 -17.35 -6.42 1.94
C VAL A 229 -16.94 -6.62 0.50
N GLN A 230 -15.85 -7.34 0.30
CA GLN A 230 -15.36 -7.72 -1.02
C GLN A 230 -15.82 -9.13 -1.38
N TRP A 231 -16.61 -9.25 -2.45
CA TRP A 231 -16.94 -10.55 -3.05
C TRP A 231 -15.73 -11.07 -3.83
N LEU A 232 -15.21 -12.24 -3.44
CA LEU A 232 -14.07 -12.88 -4.11
C LEU A 232 -14.52 -13.91 -5.15
N ARG A 233 -15.39 -14.83 -4.75
CA ARG A 233 -15.92 -15.89 -5.63
C ARG A 233 -17.21 -16.49 -5.09
N THR A 234 -17.93 -17.19 -5.95
CA THR A 234 -19.09 -18.01 -5.58
C THR A 234 -18.85 -19.47 -5.98
N ASP A 235 -19.38 -20.38 -5.18
CA ASP A 235 -19.34 -21.82 -5.42
C ASP A 235 -20.76 -22.40 -5.28
N PRO A 236 -21.34 -22.96 -6.35
CA PRO A 236 -20.84 -23.01 -7.73
C PRO A 236 -20.83 -21.65 -8.46
N GLU A 237 -19.93 -21.51 -9.44
CA GLU A 237 -19.88 -20.32 -10.33
C GLU A 237 -21.06 -20.24 -11.31
N VAL A 238 -21.74 -21.37 -11.54
CA VAL A 238 -22.81 -21.50 -12.53
C VAL A 238 -23.99 -22.21 -11.90
N VAL A 239 -25.16 -21.62 -12.06
CA VAL A 239 -26.43 -22.18 -11.60
C VAL A 239 -27.27 -22.57 -12.82
N VAL A 240 -28.02 -23.66 -12.68
CA VAL A 240 -28.93 -24.13 -13.71
C VAL A 240 -30.32 -23.58 -13.43
N VAL A 241 -30.83 -22.77 -14.34
CA VAL A 241 -32.23 -22.33 -14.33
C VAL A 241 -33.00 -23.17 -15.36
N THR A 242 -34.05 -23.86 -14.94
CA THR A 242 -34.95 -24.58 -15.84
C THR A 242 -36.25 -23.79 -15.95
N LEU A 243 -36.56 -23.30 -17.16
CA LEU A 243 -37.82 -22.63 -17.45
C LEU A 243 -38.75 -23.61 -18.17
N GLU A 244 -39.88 -23.92 -17.54
CA GLU A 244 -40.97 -24.68 -18.14
C GLU A 244 -42.17 -23.76 -18.38
N ARG A 245 -42.95 -24.03 -19.43
CA ARG A 245 -44.22 -23.32 -19.61
C ARG A 245 -45.16 -23.74 -18.50
N ALA A 246 -45.64 -22.80 -17.72
CA ALA A 246 -46.67 -23.06 -16.72
C ALA A 246 -47.94 -23.53 -17.48
N LEU A 247 -48.32 -24.79 -17.30
CA LEU A 247 -49.64 -25.24 -17.70
C LEU A 247 -50.67 -24.44 -16.88
N PRO A 248 -51.77 -23.96 -17.49
CA PRO A 248 -52.82 -23.30 -16.72
C PRO A 248 -53.30 -24.28 -15.65
N ASN A 249 -53.23 -23.87 -14.37
CA ASN A 249 -53.85 -24.61 -13.28
C ASN A 249 -55.30 -24.93 -13.71
N PRO A 250 -55.76 -26.19 -13.63
CA PRO A 250 -57.17 -26.47 -13.83
C PRO A 250 -57.94 -25.64 -12.79
N PRO A 251 -59.00 -24.92 -13.20
CA PRO A 251 -59.77 -24.10 -12.27
C PRO A 251 -60.26 -24.98 -11.12
N ALA A 252 -60.04 -24.51 -9.89
CA ALA A 252 -60.56 -25.15 -8.69
C ALA A 252 -62.06 -25.41 -8.89
N THR A 253 -62.44 -26.69 -8.94
CA THR A 253 -63.81 -27.13 -9.13
C THR A 253 -64.67 -26.53 -8.03
N ALA A 254 -65.52 -25.57 -8.37
CA ALA A 254 -66.51 -25.01 -7.46
C ALA A 254 -67.40 -26.15 -6.90
N PRO A 255 -67.61 -26.24 -5.58
CA PRO A 255 -68.56 -27.22 -5.04
C PRO A 255 -69.96 -26.86 -5.53
N THR A 256 -70.56 -27.76 -6.31
CA THR A 256 -71.97 -27.68 -6.73
C THR A 256 -72.87 -27.92 -5.51
N PRO A 257 -73.70 -26.97 -5.05
CA PRO A 257 -74.77 -27.29 -4.11
C PRO A 257 -75.91 -27.94 -4.89
N ARG A 258 -76.14 -29.21 -4.55
CA ARG A 258 -77.27 -30.05 -4.92
C ARG A 258 -78.60 -29.34 -4.62
N GLY A 259 -79.45 -29.20 -5.63
CA GLY A 259 -80.82 -28.71 -5.46
C GLY A 259 -81.66 -29.60 -4.54
N ALA A 260 -82.52 -28.98 -3.74
CA ALA A 260 -83.63 -29.62 -3.07
C ALA A 260 -84.91 -28.87 -3.43
N ALA A 261 -85.85 -29.63 -3.97
CA ALA A 261 -87.08 -29.18 -4.62
C ALA A 261 -88.13 -28.63 -3.66
N ALA A 262 -88.98 -27.77 -4.21
CA ALA A 262 -90.21 -27.28 -3.63
C ALA A 262 -91.31 -28.35 -3.55
N ALA A 263 -92.13 -28.29 -2.49
CA ALA A 263 -93.51 -28.77 -2.46
C ALA A 263 -94.33 -28.06 -1.34
N THR A 264 -94.94 -26.92 -1.70
CA THR A 264 -96.37 -26.48 -1.58
C THR A 264 -97.35 -27.25 -0.65
N PRO A 265 -98.57 -26.73 -0.34
CA PRO A 265 -99.00 -25.57 0.47
C PRO A 265 -100.03 -25.95 1.58
N GLY A 266 -100.53 -25.00 2.39
CA GLY A 266 -101.75 -25.24 3.19
C GLY A 266 -102.23 -24.08 4.08
N ARG A 267 -103.39 -23.50 3.73
CA ARG A 267 -104.17 -22.47 4.46
C ARG A 267 -104.55 -22.85 5.90
N ARG A 268 -104.66 -21.84 6.77
CA ARG A 268 -105.92 -21.47 7.42
C ARG A 268 -105.92 -20.01 7.83
#